data_AF-A0A328C3A8-F1
#
_entry.id   AF-A0A328C3A8-F1
#
_cell.length_a   1.000
_cell.length_b   1.000
_cell.length_c   1.000
_cell.angle_alpha   90.00
_cell.angle_beta   90.00
_cell.angle_gamma   90.00
#
_symmetry.space_group_name_H-M   'P 1'
#
loop_
_entity.id
_entity.type
_entity.pdbx_description
1 polymer ?
#
loop_
_entity_poly.entity_id
_entity_poly.type
_entity_poly.pdbx_seq_one_letter_code
_entity_poly.pdbx_strand_id
1 'polypeptide(L)'
;MTSSMTDPTIASTAGEAEAHRGYVRDIDQRVARLYGLGGMPFFVALLLLPTLAALFDLWTSALLWVPGLTAALLVLFVGRKAIYERRTRLRARVRAYGETNGLKMEAIAAYFVAQGEYSFFAALFEDEPRARGRLGTAEREQEKGA
;
A
#
# COMPACT_ATOMS: atom_id res chain seq x y z
N MET A 1 -42.82 -9.48 -2.17
CA MET A 1 -42.34 -9.59 -0.78
C MET A 1 -41.00 -10.32 -0.80
N THR A 2 -39.93 -9.58 -1.05
CA THR A 2 -38.56 -10.10 -1.00
C THR A 2 -38.08 -10.02 0.44
N SER A 3 -38.11 -11.15 1.14
CA SER A 3 -37.45 -11.30 2.45
C SER A 3 -35.98 -10.98 2.28
N SER A 4 -35.58 -9.77 2.66
CA SER A 4 -34.20 -9.42 2.93
C SER A 4 -33.77 -10.25 4.13
N MET A 5 -33.27 -11.46 3.85
CA MET A 5 -32.52 -12.27 4.78
C MET A 5 -31.22 -11.52 5.03
N THR A 6 -31.29 -10.51 5.90
CA THR A 6 -30.14 -9.77 6.40
C THR A 6 -29.30 -10.80 7.15
N ASP A 7 -28.27 -11.29 6.48
CA ASP A 7 -27.36 -12.28 7.00
C ASP A 7 -26.88 -11.81 8.40
N PRO A 8 -27.17 -12.52 9.50
CA PRO A 8 -26.90 -12.03 10.85
C PRO A 8 -25.41 -11.76 11.06
N THR A 9 -24.55 -12.41 10.28
CA THR A 9 -23.12 -12.17 10.23
C THR A 9 -22.78 -10.78 9.68
N ILE A 10 -23.52 -10.27 8.69
CA ILE A 10 -23.32 -8.92 8.14
C ILE A 10 -23.80 -7.85 9.12
N ALA A 11 -24.92 -8.07 9.81
CA ALA A 11 -25.43 -7.15 10.82
C ALA A 11 -24.50 -7.06 12.06
N SER A 12 -23.95 -8.18 12.52
CA SER A 12 -22.93 -8.21 13.59
C SER A 12 -21.64 -7.53 13.12
N THR A 13 -21.17 -7.83 11.90
CA THR A 13 -19.97 -7.20 11.33
C THR A 13 -20.15 -5.69 11.14
N ALA A 14 -21.34 -5.22 10.74
CA ALA A 14 -21.63 -3.79 10.61
C ALA A 14 -21.59 -3.09 11.98
N GLY A 15 -22.19 -3.67 13.02
CA GLY A 15 -22.14 -3.12 14.38
C GLY A 15 -20.72 -3.07 14.95
N GLU A 16 -19.93 -4.13 14.73
CA GLU A 16 -18.53 -4.20 15.14
C GLU A 16 -17.65 -3.23 14.32
N ALA A 17 -17.86 -3.13 13.01
CA ALA A 17 -17.14 -2.20 12.14
C ALA A 17 -17.38 -0.74 12.55
N GLU A 18 -18.63 -0.39 12.90
CA GLU A 18 -18.99 0.94 13.37
C GLU A 18 -18.36 1.27 14.74
N ALA A 19 -18.32 0.30 15.65
CA ALA A 19 -17.69 0.45 16.97
C ALA A 19 -16.17 0.72 16.86
N HIS A 20 -15.52 0.14 15.84
CA HIS A 20 -14.09 0.31 15.58
C HIS A 20 -13.75 1.32 14.47
N ARG A 21 -14.74 2.07 13.96
CA ARG A 21 -14.58 3.05 12.87
C ARG A 21 -13.54 4.12 13.18
N GLY A 22 -13.45 4.56 14.44
CA GLY A 22 -12.45 5.53 14.89
C GLY A 22 -11.01 5.02 14.69
N TYR A 23 -10.76 3.75 15.01
CA TYR A 23 -9.47 3.10 14.82
C TYR A 23 -9.15 2.92 13.33
N VAL A 24 -10.12 2.46 12.54
CA VAL A 24 -9.97 2.28 11.09
C VAL A 24 -9.62 3.61 10.40
N ARG A 25 -10.31 4.70 10.75
CA ARG A 25 -10.03 6.05 10.24
C ARG A 25 -8.61 6.52 10.58
N ASP A 26 -8.14 6.28 11.80
CA ASP A 26 -6.79 6.67 12.22
C ASP A 26 -5.72 5.89 11.45
N ILE A 27 -5.95 4.61 11.18
CA ILE A 27 -5.07 3.79 10.34
C ILE A 27 -5.12 4.29 8.89
N ASP A 28 -6.30 4.53 8.33
CA ASP A 28 -6.47 5.06 6.98
C ASP A 28 -5.70 6.37 6.78
N GLN A 29 -5.84 7.33 7.70
CA GLN A 29 -5.09 8.59 7.66
C GLN A 29 -3.57 8.38 7.79
N ARG A 30 -3.13 7.43 8.63
CA ARG A 30 -1.70 7.10 8.76
C ARG A 30 -1.14 6.49 7.49
N VAL A 31 -1.90 5.61 6.84
CA VAL A 31 -1.53 4.98 5.57
C VAL A 31 -1.53 6.01 4.44
N ALA A 32 -2.57 6.85 4.36
CA ALA A 32 -2.67 7.95 3.40
C ALA A 32 -1.49 8.92 3.55
N ARG A 33 -1.11 9.30 4.79
CA ARG A 33 0.11 10.09 5.04
C ARG A 33 1.36 9.35 4.61
N LEU A 34 1.45 8.04 4.80
CA LEU A 34 2.61 7.26 4.38
C LEU A 34 2.78 7.27 2.85
N TYR A 35 1.69 7.11 2.12
CA TYR A 35 1.68 7.19 0.65
C TYR A 35 1.91 8.62 0.14
N GLY A 36 1.31 9.63 0.80
CA GLY A 36 1.52 11.04 0.49
C GLY A 36 2.95 11.51 0.74
N LEU A 37 3.55 11.13 1.88
CA LEU A 37 4.97 11.41 2.16
C LEU A 37 5.90 10.57 1.29
N GLY A 38 5.47 9.38 0.85
CA GLY A 38 6.27 8.50 0.01
C GLY A 38 6.62 9.10 -1.36
N GLY A 39 5.73 9.93 -1.91
CA GLY A 39 5.97 10.65 -3.18
C GLY A 39 6.77 11.95 -3.01
N MET A 40 6.72 12.59 -1.83
CA MET A 40 7.39 13.86 -1.57
C MET A 40 8.90 13.87 -1.88
N PRO A 41 9.73 12.88 -1.47
CA PRO A 41 11.16 12.91 -1.75
C PRO A 41 11.48 12.76 -3.25
N PHE A 42 10.59 12.15 -4.05
CA PHE A 42 10.74 12.13 -5.51
C PHE A 42 10.54 13.53 -6.10
N PHE A 43 9.49 14.25 -5.70
CA PHE A 43 9.27 15.62 -6.16
C PHE A 43 10.38 16.57 -5.69
N VAL A 44 10.87 16.40 -4.47
CA VAL A 44 12.05 17.14 -3.97
C VAL A 44 13.25 16.87 -4.87
N ALA A 45 13.57 15.61 -5.19
CA ALA A 45 14.68 15.28 -6.09
C ALA A 45 14.49 15.85 -7.50
N LEU A 46 13.26 15.78 -8.04
CA LEU A 46 12.90 16.30 -9.36
C LEU A 46 13.07 17.82 -9.45
N LEU A 47 12.73 18.56 -8.39
CA LEU A 47 12.89 20.02 -8.33
C LEU A 47 14.33 20.43 -8.00
N LEU A 48 15.04 19.66 -7.18
CA LEU A 48 16.40 19.98 -6.77
C LEU A 48 17.38 19.95 -7.95
N LEU A 49 17.22 19.00 -8.88
CA LEU A 49 18.08 18.86 -10.07
C LEU A 49 18.16 20.12 -10.95
N PRO A 50 17.03 20.64 -11.49
CA PRO A 50 17.06 21.84 -12.32
C PRO A 50 17.47 23.08 -11.53
N THR A 51 17.15 23.13 -10.23
CA THR A 51 17.57 24.24 -9.36
C THR A 51 19.09 24.28 -9.19
N LEU A 52 19.72 23.12 -8.97
CA LEU A 52 21.19 23.00 -8.92
C LEU A 52 21.82 23.28 -10.29
N ALA A 53 21.23 22.79 -11.38
CA ALA A 53 21.72 23.07 -12.73
C ALA A 53 21.73 24.58 -13.05
N ALA A 54 20.69 25.29 -12.61
CA ALA A 54 20.58 26.74 -12.76
C ALA A 54 21.58 27.51 -11.89
N LEU A 55 21.80 27.10 -10.65
CA LEU A 55 22.72 27.77 -9.72
C LEU A 55 24.19 27.71 -10.15
N PHE A 56 24.59 26.62 -10.80
CA PHE A 56 25.98 26.39 -11.21
C PHE A 56 26.23 26.62 -12.70
N ASP A 57 25.22 27.08 -13.45
CA ASP A 57 25.24 27.24 -14.92
C ASP A 57 25.71 25.98 -15.67
N LEU A 58 25.36 24.81 -15.13
CA LEU A 58 25.78 23.48 -15.61
C LEU A 58 24.72 22.83 -16.51
N TRP A 59 23.84 23.63 -17.13
CA TRP A 59 22.69 23.16 -17.91
C TRP A 59 23.06 22.14 -18.99
N THR A 60 24.19 22.33 -19.67
CA THR A 60 24.67 21.49 -20.77
C THR A 60 25.60 20.37 -20.31
N SER A 61 26.00 20.36 -19.03
CA SER A 61 26.97 19.41 -18.51
C SER A 61 26.30 18.08 -18.14
N ALA A 62 26.57 17.04 -18.93
CA ALA A 62 26.13 15.67 -18.64
C ALA A 62 26.61 15.17 -17.26
N LEU A 63 27.71 15.73 -16.74
CA LEU A 63 28.27 15.41 -15.43
C LEU A 63 27.35 15.74 -14.26
N LEU A 64 26.37 16.64 -14.43
CA LEU A 64 25.38 16.95 -13.38
C LEU A 64 24.12 16.08 -13.53
N TRP A 65 23.65 15.91 -14.77
CA TRP A 65 22.42 15.19 -15.07
C TRP A 65 22.51 13.69 -14.76
N VAL A 66 23.61 13.03 -15.13
CA VAL A 66 23.78 11.58 -14.90
C VAL A 66 23.72 11.22 -13.41
N PRO A 67 24.55 11.78 -12.51
CA PRO A 67 24.46 11.46 -11.08
C PRO A 67 23.15 11.98 -10.47
N GLY A 68 22.61 13.10 -10.94
CA GLY A 68 21.34 13.62 -10.46
C GLY A 68 20.16 12.68 -10.75
N LEU A 69 20.05 12.19 -11.99
CA LEU A 69 19.03 11.22 -12.37
C LEU A 69 19.21 9.91 -11.62
N THR A 70 20.47 9.46 -11.48
CA THR A 70 20.81 8.24 -10.75
C THR A 70 20.40 8.37 -9.28
N ALA A 71 20.66 9.50 -8.64
CA ALA A 71 20.22 9.79 -7.28
C ALA A 71 18.70 9.80 -7.14
N ALA A 72 17.97 10.42 -8.08
CA ALA A 72 16.51 10.42 -8.10
C ALA A 72 15.93 9.00 -8.21
N LEU A 73 16.51 8.15 -9.07
CA LEU A 73 16.14 6.74 -9.18
C LEU A 73 16.45 5.97 -7.90
N LEU A 74 17.59 6.26 -7.25
CA LEU A 74 17.99 5.62 -6.00
C LEU A 74 17.03 5.99 -4.86
N VAL A 75 16.60 7.25 -4.79
CA VAL A 75 15.57 7.73 -3.86
C VAL A 75 14.23 7.02 -4.13
N LEU A 76 13.82 6.86 -5.39
CA LEU A 76 12.63 6.07 -5.73
C LEU A 76 12.76 4.61 -5.30
N PHE A 77 13.92 3.99 -5.51
CA PHE A 77 14.16 2.60 -5.16
C PHE A 77 14.12 2.37 -3.64
N VAL A 78 14.81 3.22 -2.88
CA VAL A 78 14.83 3.17 -1.41
C VAL A 78 13.45 3.54 -0.84
N GLY A 79 12.81 4.57 -1.40
CA GLY A 79 11.45 4.99 -1.04
C GLY A 79 10.44 3.86 -1.24
N ARG A 80 10.49 3.17 -2.38
CA ARG A 80 9.68 1.98 -2.66
C ARG A 80 9.89 0.93 -1.58
N LYS A 81 11.14 0.53 -1.30
CA LYS A 81 11.44 -0.49 -0.28
C LYS A 81 10.94 -0.08 1.12
N ALA A 82 11.16 1.17 1.52
CA ALA A 82 10.71 1.69 2.80
C ALA A 82 9.18 1.70 2.94
N ILE A 83 8.44 2.01 1.86
CA ILE A 83 6.98 1.94 1.85
C ILE A 83 6.51 0.50 2.05
N TYR A 84 7.11 -0.48 1.34
CA TYR A 84 6.77 -1.90 1.52
C TYR A 84 7.03 -2.38 2.94
N GLU A 85 8.20 -2.11 3.52
CA GLU A 85 8.53 -2.53 4.89
C GLU A 85 7.59 -1.91 5.93
N ARG A 86 7.30 -0.61 5.80
CA ARG A 86 6.40 0.08 6.73
C ARG A 86 4.97 -0.43 6.60
N ARG A 87 4.49 -0.70 5.39
CA ARG A 87 3.17 -1.30 5.15
C ARG A 87 3.05 -2.67 5.82
N THR A 88 4.05 -3.54 5.67
CA THR A 88 4.07 -4.87 6.32
C THR A 88 4.02 -4.77 7.84
N ARG A 89 4.77 -3.83 8.43
CA ARG A 89 4.72 -3.59 9.89
C ARG A 89 3.35 -3.07 10.34
N LEU A 90 2.72 -2.18 9.56
CA LEU A 90 1.39 -1.66 9.88
C LEU A 90 0.34 -2.77 9.81
N ARG A 91 0.40 -3.62 8.78
CA ARG A 91 -0.48 -4.79 8.61
C ARG A 91 -0.37 -5.75 9.79
N ALA A 92 0.86 -6.04 10.23
CA ALA A 92 1.09 -6.90 11.40
C ALA A 92 0.44 -6.32 12.67
N ARG A 93 0.49 -5.00 12.87
CA ARG A 93 -0.17 -4.33 14.01
C ARG A 93 -1.69 -4.40 13.94
N VAL A 94 -2.26 -4.17 12.75
CA VAL A 94 -3.71 -4.25 12.54
C VAL A 94 -4.19 -5.70 12.76
N ARG A 95 -3.44 -6.69 12.28
CA ARG A 95 -3.76 -8.12 12.50
C ARG A 95 -3.71 -8.49 13.98
N ALA A 96 -2.65 -8.10 14.68
CA ALA A 96 -2.52 -8.33 16.11
C ALA A 96 -3.68 -7.69 16.91
N TYR A 97 -4.09 -6.48 16.54
CA TYR A 97 -5.25 -5.81 17.15
C TYR A 97 -6.56 -6.56 16.88
N GLY A 98 -6.75 -7.09 15.66
CA GLY A 98 -7.87 -7.96 15.34
C GLY A 98 -7.92 -9.22 16.20
N GLU A 99 -6.78 -9.91 16.32
CA GLU A 99 -6.66 -11.13 17.12
C GLU A 99 -6.93 -10.88 18.60
N THR A 100 -6.44 -9.77 19.18
CA THR A 100 -6.69 -9.44 20.60
C THR A 100 -8.14 -9.11 20.92
N ASN A 101 -8.91 -8.61 19.94
CA ASN A 101 -10.31 -8.24 20.12
C ASN A 101 -11.29 -9.29 19.57
N GLY A 102 -10.78 -10.43 19.06
CA GLY A 102 -11.61 -11.48 18.45
C GLY A 102 -12.22 -11.10 17.10
N LEU A 103 -11.70 -10.05 16.46
CA LEU A 103 -12.25 -9.46 15.24
C LEU A 103 -11.51 -9.96 13.99
N LYS A 104 -12.28 -10.35 12.97
CA LYS A 104 -11.74 -10.61 11.63
C LYS A 104 -11.59 -9.29 10.88
N MET A 105 -10.43 -8.64 11.02
CA MET A 105 -10.12 -7.36 10.36
C MET A 105 -10.29 -7.40 8.84
N GLU A 106 -10.15 -8.58 8.22
CA GLU A 106 -10.42 -8.81 6.79
C GLU A 106 -11.91 -8.64 6.44
N ALA A 107 -12.83 -9.07 7.32
CA ALA A 107 -14.27 -8.90 7.14
C ALA A 107 -14.68 -7.43 7.33
N ILE A 108 -14.06 -6.73 8.29
CA ILE A 108 -14.25 -5.30 8.50
C ILE A 108 -13.74 -4.50 7.29
N ALA A 109 -12.59 -4.86 6.73
CA ALA A 109 -12.08 -4.24 5.52
C ALA A 109 -13.02 -4.45 4.32
N ALA A 110 -13.56 -5.67 4.13
CA ALA A 110 -14.54 -5.96 3.08
C ALA A 110 -15.84 -5.14 3.23
N TYR A 111 -16.30 -4.92 4.46
CA TYR A 111 -17.46 -4.06 4.75
C TYR A 111 -17.20 -2.61 4.31
N PHE A 112 -16.05 -2.03 4.65
CA PHE A 112 -15.73 -0.65 4.25
C PHE A 112 -15.45 -0.49 2.75
N VAL A 113 -14.89 -1.52 2.10
CA VAL A 113 -14.77 -1.56 0.63
C VAL A 113 -16.15 -1.51 -0.03
N ALA A 114 -17.11 -2.30 0.46
CA ALA A 114 -18.47 -2.32 -0.08
C ALA A 114 -19.19 -0.97 0.10
N GLN A 115 -18.83 -0.21 1.14
CA GLN A 115 -19.34 1.14 1.40
C GLN A 115 -18.57 2.24 0.65
N GLY A 116 -17.46 1.91 -0.03
CA GLY A 116 -16.61 2.89 -0.72
C GLY A 116 -15.81 3.81 0.22
N GLU A 117 -15.66 3.43 1.49
CA GLU A 117 -14.94 4.21 2.49
C GLU A 117 -13.57 3.58 2.85
N TYR A 118 -12.65 4.40 3.34
CA TYR A 118 -11.33 3.96 3.86
C TYR A 118 -10.53 3.09 2.89
N SER A 119 -10.37 3.57 1.66
CA SER A 119 -9.69 2.87 0.57
C SER A 119 -8.22 2.56 0.88
N PHE A 120 -7.53 3.32 1.72
CA PHE A 120 -6.15 3.01 2.13
C PHE A 120 -6.09 1.91 3.17
N PHE A 121 -7.08 1.82 4.06
CA PHE A 121 -7.23 0.70 4.98
C PHE A 121 -7.54 -0.59 4.23
N ALA A 122 -8.47 -0.55 3.28
CA ALA A 122 -8.78 -1.69 2.41
C ALA A 122 -7.57 -2.19 1.63
N ALA A 123 -6.79 -1.26 1.08
CA ALA A 123 -5.58 -1.57 0.32
C ALA A 123 -4.51 -2.29 1.15
N LEU A 124 -4.53 -2.26 2.50
CA LEU A 124 -3.65 -3.10 3.33
C LEU A 124 -3.92 -4.60 3.16
N PHE A 125 -5.13 -4.97 2.74
CA PHE A 125 -5.59 -6.34 2.61
C PHE A 125 -5.66 -6.86 1.17
N GLU A 126 -5.72 -5.99 0.16
CA GLU A 126 -5.74 -6.37 -1.27
C GLU A 126 -4.44 -7.00 -1.78
N ASP A 127 -3.26 -6.62 -1.25
CA ASP A 127 -1.98 -7.21 -1.71
C ASP A 127 -1.65 -8.53 -0.99
N GLU A 128 -2.45 -9.57 -1.19
CA GLU A 128 -1.78 -10.84 -1.49
C GLU A 128 -1.49 -10.85 -2.99
N PRO A 129 -0.24 -10.59 -3.42
CA PRO A 129 0.11 -11.03 -4.74
C PRO A 129 -0.11 -12.54 -4.75
N ARG A 130 -0.86 -13.02 -5.74
CA ARG A 130 -0.85 -14.41 -6.22
C ARG A 130 0.55 -14.79 -6.74
N ALA A 131 1.60 -14.49 -5.97
CA ALA A 131 3.01 -14.83 -6.19
C ALA A 131 3.30 -16.30 -5.81
N ARG A 132 2.26 -17.13 -5.70
CA ARG A 132 2.35 -18.59 -5.65
C ARG A 132 1.71 -19.26 -6.88
N GLY A 133 1.43 -18.49 -7.94
CA GLY A 133 0.86 -19.00 -9.20
C GLY A 133 1.80 -18.97 -10.42
N ARG A 134 2.94 -18.27 -10.34
CA ARG A 134 3.86 -18.10 -11.48
C ARG A 134 5.17 -18.91 -11.39
N LEU A 135 5.37 -19.63 -10.29
CA LEU A 135 6.48 -20.60 -10.14
C LEU A 135 6.04 -22.03 -10.52
N GLY A 136 4.75 -22.38 -10.39
CA GLY A 136 4.25 -23.72 -10.73
C GLY A 136 3.95 -23.95 -12.22
N THR A 137 4.06 -22.91 -13.07
CA THR A 137 3.85 -23.01 -14.52
C THR A 137 5.15 -23.30 -15.27
N ALA A 138 6.30 -22.88 -14.74
CA ALA A 138 7.61 -23.11 -15.37
C ALA A 138 8.07 -24.58 -15.25
N GLU A 139 7.79 -25.25 -14.13
CA GLU A 139 8.13 -26.69 -13.98
C GLU A 139 7.25 -27.59 -14.87
N ARG A 140 5.99 -27.21 -15.11
CA ARG A 140 5.07 -28.01 -15.96
C ARG A 140 5.36 -27.91 -17.46
N GLU A 141 6.09 -26.90 -17.91
CA GLU A 141 6.57 -26.84 -19.29
C GLU A 141 7.89 -27.60 -19.48
N GLN A 142 8.75 -27.69 -18.46
CA GLN A 142 9.95 -28.54 -18.52
C GLN A 142 9.62 -30.04 -18.50
N GLU A 143 8.58 -30.46 -17.78
CA GLU A 143 8.17 -31.88 -17.72
C GLU A 143 7.45 -32.37 -18.99
N LYS A 144 6.96 -31.46 -19.84
CA LYS A 144 6.34 -31.79 -21.14
C LYS A 144 7.29 -31.73 -22.34
N GLY A 145 8.54 -31.31 -22.11
CA GLY A 145 9.58 -31.19 -23.13
C GLY A 145 10.70 -32.23 -23.03
N ALA A 146 10.58 -33.22 -22.12
CA ALA A 146 11.53 -34.32 -21.94
C ALA A 146 10.94 -35.65 -22.44
#